data_AF-A0A934FMT5-F1
#
_entry.id   AF-A0A934FMT5-F1
#
_cell.length_a   1.000
_cell.length_b   1.000
_cell.length_c   1.000
_cell.angle_alpha   90.00
_cell.angle_beta   90.00
_cell.angle_gamma   90.00
#
_symmetry.space_group_name_H-M   'P 1'
#
loop_
_entity.id
_entity.type
_entity.pdbx_description
1 polymer ?
#
loop_
_entity_poly.entity_id
_entity_poly.type
_entity_poly.pdbx_seq_one_letter_code
_entity_poly.pdbx_strand_id
1 'polypeptide(L)'
;ARFYRNFHSTRFVHDLLVIRLKNPPTSSAIAALNEDFADIITGEPFHVIPPTPEEADDAEHMDLQRLAFGFNRRGYGRLRQLIDVLNQY
;
A
#
# COMPACT_ATOMS: atom_id res chain seq x y z
N ALA A 1 -12.08 -15.98 3.67
CA ALA A 1 -10.82 -15.20 3.54
C ALA A 1 -10.61 -14.85 2.07
N ARG A 2 -10.53 -13.56 1.71
CA ARG A 2 -10.25 -13.08 0.33
C ARG A 2 -8.89 -12.37 0.27
N PHE A 3 -7.84 -13.06 0.73
CA PHE A 3 -6.56 -12.41 1.04
C PHE A 3 -5.73 -12.00 -0.21
N TYR A 4 -5.96 -12.62 -1.37
CA TYR A 4 -5.15 -12.43 -2.60
C TYR A 4 -5.94 -11.99 -3.83
N ARG A 5 -6.87 -11.04 -3.68
CA ARG A 5 -7.61 -10.51 -4.83
C ARG A 5 -6.82 -9.41 -5.52
N ASN A 6 -6.54 -8.34 -4.79
CA ASN A 6 -5.78 -7.19 -5.27
C ASN A 6 -4.44 -7.03 -4.54
N PHE A 7 -4.42 -7.33 -3.24
CA PHE A 7 -3.19 -7.33 -2.44
C PHE A 7 -2.23 -8.44 -2.87
N HIS A 8 -0.94 -8.11 -2.99
CA HIS A 8 0.14 -9.06 -3.24
C HIS A 8 1.09 -9.18 -2.06
N SER A 9 1.78 -8.09 -1.72
CA SER A 9 2.79 -8.06 -0.66
C SER A 9 2.98 -6.65 -0.11
N THR A 10 3.69 -6.54 1.01
CA THR A 10 4.19 -5.26 1.53
C THR A 10 5.70 -5.31 1.69
N ARG A 11 6.34 -4.13 1.64
CA ARG A 11 7.76 -3.95 1.93
C ARG A 11 8.00 -2.57 2.53
N PHE A 12 8.97 -2.46 3.41
CA PHE A 12 9.47 -1.16 3.85
C PHE A 12 10.56 -0.66 2.90
N VAL A 13 10.40 0.58 2.45
CA VAL A 13 11.39 1.34 1.69
C VAL A 13 11.65 2.60 2.49
N HIS A 14 12.81 2.67 3.16
CA HIS A 14 13.11 3.71 4.14
C HIS A 14 11.99 3.78 5.21
N ASP A 15 11.33 4.94 5.36
CA ASP A 15 10.24 5.17 6.31
C ASP A 15 8.85 4.87 5.73
N LEU A 16 8.75 4.55 4.45
CA LEU A 16 7.50 4.26 3.76
C LEU A 16 7.18 2.77 3.80
N LEU A 17 5.90 2.46 4.04
CA LEU A 17 5.35 1.14 3.75
C LEU A 17 4.82 1.15 2.31
N VAL A 18 5.44 0.36 1.46
CA VAL A 18 5.03 0.14 0.07
C VAL A 18 4.18 -1.11 0.01
N ILE A 19 2.97 -0.99 -0.52
CA ILE A 19 2.03 -2.08 -0.75
C ILE A 19 1.99 -2.37 -2.25
N ARG A 20 2.29 -3.62 -2.64
CA ARG A 20 2.15 -4.10 -4.01
C ARG A 20 0.71 -4.57 -4.26
N LEU A 21 0.09 -4.04 -5.31
CA LEU A 21 -1.28 -4.30 -5.72
C LEU A 21 -1.34 -4.75 -7.19
N LYS A 22 -2.35 -5.53 -7.57
CA LYS A 22 -2.60 -5.88 -8.98
C LYS A 22 -3.23 -4.71 -9.75
N ASN A 23 -4.12 -3.97 -9.08
CA ASN A 23 -4.83 -2.81 -9.61
C ASN A 23 -4.66 -1.62 -8.65
N PRO A 24 -4.42 -0.41 -9.16
CA PRO A 24 -4.26 0.77 -8.32
C PRO A 24 -5.64 1.27 -7.85
N PRO A 25 -5.75 1.83 -6.63
CA PRO A 25 -6.94 2.57 -6.24
C PRO A 25 -7.10 3.83 -7.11
N THR A 26 -8.34 4.26 -7.36
CA THR A 26 -8.60 5.54 -8.04
C THR A 26 -8.17 6.71 -7.15
N SER A 27 -8.01 7.91 -7.73
CA SER A 27 -7.67 9.12 -6.95
C SER A 27 -8.69 9.41 -5.83
N SER A 28 -9.98 9.15 -6.08
CA SER A 28 -11.02 9.29 -5.05
C SER A 28 -10.87 8.25 -3.94
N ALA A 29 -10.50 7.01 -4.28
CA ALA A 29 -10.23 5.98 -3.28
C ALA A 29 -8.99 6.33 -2.45
N ILE A 30 -7.94 6.88 -3.05
CA ILE A 30 -6.76 7.35 -2.33
C ILE A 30 -7.13 8.46 -1.33
N ALA A 31 -7.99 9.41 -1.71
CA ALA A 31 -8.46 10.44 -0.79
C ALA A 31 -9.21 9.81 0.40
N ALA A 32 -10.12 8.87 0.15
CA ALA A 32 -10.82 8.16 1.22
C ALA A 32 -9.86 7.36 2.12
N LEU A 33 -8.85 6.68 1.56
CA LEU A 33 -7.84 5.97 2.35
C LEU A 33 -7.06 6.89 3.27
N ASN A 34 -6.75 8.12 2.82
CA ASN A 34 -6.06 9.12 3.64
C ASN A 34 -6.91 9.59 4.83
N GLU A 35 -8.22 9.68 4.67
CA GLU A 35 -9.14 10.01 5.76
C GLU A 35 -9.36 8.82 6.69
N ASP A 36 -9.73 7.67 6.11
CA ASP A 36 -10.14 6.47 6.85
C ASP A 36 -9.02 5.85 7.66
N PHE A 37 -7.75 6.04 7.27
CA PHE A 37 -6.59 5.43 7.93
C PHE A 37 -5.58 6.46 8.45
N ALA A 38 -6.00 7.72 8.63
CA ALA A 38 -5.14 8.79 9.14
C ALA A 38 -4.41 8.44 10.45
N ASP A 39 -5.01 7.59 11.28
CA ASP A 39 -4.47 7.13 12.57
C ASP A 39 -3.19 6.28 12.44
N ILE A 40 -2.95 5.68 11.27
CA ILE A 40 -1.73 4.90 11.00
C ILE A 40 -0.74 5.57 10.06
N ILE A 41 -1.08 6.76 9.54
CA ILE A 41 -0.20 7.56 8.70
C ILE A 41 0.75 8.38 9.58
N THR A 42 2.04 8.37 9.26
CA THR A 42 3.07 9.19 9.88
C THR A 42 4.00 9.70 8.80
N GLY A 43 3.94 11.00 8.51
CA GLY A 43 4.66 11.59 7.38
C GLY A 43 3.80 11.58 6.13
N GLU A 44 4.25 10.90 5.08
CA GLU A 44 3.62 11.00 3.77
C GLU A 44 2.25 10.29 3.71
N PRO A 45 1.22 10.94 3.15
CA PRO A 45 -0.09 10.32 2.89
C PRO A 45 0.00 9.23 1.83
N PHE A 46 -1.07 8.45 1.65
CA PHE A 46 -1.20 7.49 0.56
C PHE A 46 -1.00 8.14 -0.80
N HIS A 47 -0.08 7.59 -1.58
CA HIS A 47 0.19 7.99 -2.96
C HIS A 47 0.71 6.81 -3.78
N VAL A 48 0.52 6.86 -5.10
CA VAL A 48 1.04 5.84 -6.02
C VAL A 48 2.48 6.21 -6.39
N ILE A 49 3.37 5.23 -6.36
CA ILE A 49 4.77 5.40 -6.77
C ILE A 49 5.12 4.48 -7.94
N PRO A 50 6.09 4.84 -8.79
CA PRO A 50 6.70 3.88 -9.70
C PRO A 50 7.46 2.79 -8.92
N PRO A 51 7.80 1.66 -9.55
CA PRO A 51 8.72 0.69 -8.97
C PRO A 51 10.00 1.37 -8.46
N THR A 52 10.42 1.06 -7.23
CA THR A 52 11.62 1.70 -6.68
C THR A 52 12.89 0.98 -7.16
N PRO A 53 14.05 1.67 -7.23
CA PRO A 53 15.31 1.04 -7.61
C PRO A 53 15.69 -0.13 -6.69
N GLU A 54 15.26 -0.13 -5.42
CA GLU A 54 15.49 -1.23 -4.48
C GLU A 54 14.69 -2.51 -4.82
N GLU A 55 13.77 -2.42 -5.79
CA GLU A 55 13.02 -3.55 -6.35
C GLU A 55 13.65 -4.09 -7.65
N ALA A 56 14.78 -3.54 -8.11
CA ALA A 56 15.40 -3.94 -9.38
C ALA A 56 15.83 -5.42 -9.43
N ASP A 57 16.16 -6.01 -8.28
CA ASP A 57 16.47 -7.45 -8.15
C ASP A 57 15.22 -8.35 -8.21
N ASP A 58 14.01 -7.76 -8.16
CA ASP A 58 12.72 -8.42 -8.01
C ASP A 58 11.90 -8.25 -9.30
N ALA A 59 12.54 -8.58 -10.43
CA ALA A 59 12.02 -8.32 -11.79
C ALA A 59 10.64 -8.94 -12.06
N GLU A 60 10.27 -9.99 -11.33
CA GLU A 60 8.99 -10.70 -11.46
C GLU A 60 7.77 -9.85 -11.03
N HIS A 61 8.00 -8.72 -10.34
CA HIS A 61 6.93 -7.91 -9.76
C HIS A 61 6.87 -6.49 -10.30
N MET A 62 7.55 -6.18 -11.41
CA MET A 62 7.56 -4.83 -12.00
C MET A 62 6.19 -4.39 -12.50
N ASP A 63 5.33 -5.31 -12.95
CA ASP A 63 3.99 -5.00 -13.47
C ASP A 63 2.96 -4.62 -12.39
N LEU A 64 3.26 -4.88 -11.11
CA LEU A 64 2.37 -4.54 -10.01
C LEU A 64 2.32 -3.03 -9.75
N GLN A 65 1.24 -2.56 -9.15
CA GLN A 65 1.08 -1.17 -8.74
C GLN A 65 1.60 -0.99 -7.31
N ARG A 66 2.22 0.16 -7.00
CA ARG A 66 2.72 0.47 -5.66
C ARG A 66 1.89 1.57 -5.03
N LEU A 67 1.31 1.28 -3.88
CA LEU A 67 0.70 2.27 -3.00
C LEU A 67 1.61 2.46 -1.79
N ALA A 68 2.14 3.66 -1.60
CA ALA A 68 3.06 3.99 -0.52
C ALA A 68 2.42 4.99 0.45
N PHE A 69 2.79 4.88 1.73
CA PHE A 69 2.48 5.86 2.77
C PHE A 69 3.46 5.69 3.93
N GLY A 70 3.63 6.74 4.74
CA GLY A 70 4.40 6.65 5.97
C GLY A 70 3.61 5.87 7.02
N PHE A 71 4.06 4.67 7.39
CA PHE A 71 3.34 3.83 8.37
C PHE A 71 3.95 3.97 9.76
N ASN A 72 3.10 4.14 10.78
CA ASN A 72 3.55 4.32 12.17
C ASN A 72 4.24 3.09 12.81
N ARG A 73 4.36 1.97 12.08
CA ARG A 73 4.98 0.68 12.50
C ARG A 73 4.38 0.07 13.77
N ARG A 74 3.17 0.47 14.16
CA ARG A 74 2.47 0.04 15.38
C ARG A 74 1.06 -0.44 15.10
N GLY A 75 0.34 0.22 14.19
CA GLY A 75 -1.06 -0.03 13.86
C GLY A 75 -1.30 -1.25 12.97
N TYR A 76 -0.69 -2.41 13.25
CA TYR A 76 -0.81 -3.59 12.39
C TYR A 76 -2.24 -4.14 12.28
N GLY A 77 -3.07 -3.98 13.30
CA GLY A 77 -4.49 -4.32 13.23
C GLY A 77 -5.25 -3.47 12.20
N ARG A 78 -4.91 -2.17 12.10
CA ARG A 78 -5.47 -1.25 11.10
C ARG A 78 -4.89 -1.50 9.72
N LEU A 79 -3.60 -1.83 9.63
CA LEU A 79 -3.00 -2.30 8.38
C LEU A 79 -3.71 -3.55 7.84
N ARG A 80 -4.13 -4.47 8.70
CA ARG A 80 -4.91 -5.64 8.27
C ARG A 80 -6.26 -5.23 7.68
N GLN A 81 -6.96 -4.26 8.29
CA GLN A 81 -8.22 -3.71 7.77
C GLN A 81 -8.01 -2.98 6.43
N LEU A 82 -6.92 -2.21 6.30
CA LEU A 82 -6.53 -1.59 5.04
C LEU A 82 -6.38 -2.63 3.93
N ILE A 83 -5.67 -3.74 4.19
CA ILE A 83 -5.51 -4.83 3.22
C ILE A 83 -6.88 -5.43 2.82
N ASP A 84 -7.83 -5.52 3.74
CA ASP A 84 -9.19 -6.00 3.43
C ASP A 84 -9.99 -5.00 2.58
N VAL A 85 -9.76 -3.69 2.74
CA VAL A 85 -10.32 -2.64 1.85
C VAL A 85 -9.68 -2.68 0.47
N LEU A 86 -8.34 -2.75 0.41
CA LEU A 86 -7.58 -2.81 -0.85
C LEU A 86 -7.99 -4.01 -1.70
N ASN A 87 -8.33 -5.14 -1.09
CA ASN A 87 -8.83 -6.35 -1.77
C ASN A 87 -10.26 -6.24 -2.34
N GLN A 88 -10.98 -5.15 -2.07
CA GLN A 88 -12.32 -4.89 -2.62
C GLN A 88 -12.30 -4.07 -3.91
N TYR A 89 -11.19 -3.38 -4.18
CA TYR A 89 -10.90 -2.75 -5.46
C TYR A 89 -10.59 -3.82 -6.52
#